data_AF-A0A5B1RAG0-F1
#
_entry.id   AF-A0A5B1RAG0-F1
#
_cell.length_a   1.000
_cell.length_b   1.000
_cell.length_c   1.000
_cell.angle_alpha   90.00
_cell.angle_beta   90.00
_cell.angle_gamma   90.00
#
_symmetry.space_group_name_H-M   'P 1'
#
loop_
_entity.id
_entity.type
_entity.pdbx_description
1 polymer ?
#
loop_
_entity_poly.entity_id
_entity_poly.type
_entity_poly.pdbx_seq_one_letter_code
_entity_poly.pdbx_strand_id
1 'polypeptide(L)'
;MTSPTTVPVAWNAIFIHADTPTSSPTTCLDDLLLHIDNCLVRFAPDGSLKPQDVIDLLGDDDLNPPLNVYNRRPGIFDWYYTIYTLRKPSPASPINSIVTHLSHTKTAIRGPALVVKNGPADEVWRVSKYVHDEAFARTVWWYIRSGHDTEQVFGERSLFRMLADRH
;
A
#
# COMPACT_ATOMS: atom_id res chain seq x y z
N MET A 1 2.88 38.78 17.09
CA MET A 1 3.62 37.91 16.16
C MET A 1 3.26 36.48 16.50
N THR A 2 2.30 35.89 15.80
CA THR A 2 1.91 34.49 15.96
C THR A 2 2.83 33.65 15.09
N SER A 3 3.62 32.77 15.71
CA SER A 3 4.41 31.77 15.00
C SER A 3 3.50 30.96 14.07
N PRO A 4 3.89 30.70 12.80
CA PRO A 4 3.12 29.80 11.96
C PRO A 4 3.20 28.41 12.57
N THR A 5 2.05 27.89 13.01
CA THR A 5 1.88 26.48 13.36
C THR A 5 2.11 25.69 12.07
N THR A 6 3.33 25.17 11.88
CA THR A 6 3.62 24.19 10.84
C THR A 6 2.76 22.97 11.15
N VAL A 7 1.64 22.84 10.46
CA VAL A 7 0.87 21.60 10.46
C VAL A 7 1.83 20.53 9.95
N PRO A 8 2.14 19.48 10.74
CA PRO A 8 3.01 18.41 10.27
C PRO A 8 2.40 17.85 9.00
N VAL A 9 3.20 17.81 7.94
CA VAL A 9 2.74 17.28 6.66
C VAL A 9 2.47 15.80 6.89
N ALA A 10 1.19 15.44 6.93
CA ALA A 10 0.76 14.10 7.28
C ALA A 10 1.01 13.18 6.08
N TRP A 11 2.04 12.33 6.18
CA TRP A 11 2.35 11.30 5.18
C TRP A 11 1.12 10.43 4.90
N ASN A 12 0.75 10.30 3.63
CA ASN A 12 -0.51 9.67 3.21
C ASN A 12 -0.30 8.51 2.23
N ALA A 13 0.96 8.13 1.99
CA ALA A 13 1.35 7.00 1.19
C ALA A 13 2.64 6.37 1.71
N ILE A 14 2.90 5.14 1.27
CA ILE A 14 4.17 4.44 1.47
C ILE A 14 4.76 4.10 0.10
N PHE A 15 6.03 4.39 -0.07
CA PHE A 15 6.84 3.90 -1.17
C PHE A 15 7.52 2.60 -0.75
N ILE A 16 7.38 1.54 -1.55
CA ILE A 16 8.08 0.27 -1.36
C ILE A 16 9.22 0.21 -2.38
N HIS A 17 10.45 0.18 -1.88
CA HIS A 17 11.63 -0.02 -2.71
C HIS A 17 11.68 -1.44 -3.27
N ALA A 18 12.21 -1.58 -4.48
CA ALA A 18 12.56 -2.89 -4.99
C ALA A 18 13.75 -3.48 -4.19
N ASP A 19 13.92 -4.79 -4.23
CA ASP A 19 14.94 -5.52 -3.50
C ASP A 19 16.35 -5.00 -3.83
N THR A 20 17.18 -4.88 -2.79
CA THR A 20 18.61 -4.61 -2.96
C THR A 20 19.40 -5.91 -2.97
N PRO A 21 20.57 -5.99 -3.65
CA PRO A 21 21.35 -7.22 -3.72
C PRO A 21 21.83 -7.75 -2.35
N THR A 22 21.86 -6.88 -1.35
CA THR A 22 22.50 -7.13 -0.04
C THR A 22 21.52 -7.57 1.04
N SER A 23 20.21 -7.48 0.82
CA SER A 23 19.21 -7.82 1.83
C SER A 23 17.89 -8.25 1.22
N SER A 24 17.31 -9.34 1.73
CA SER A 24 15.93 -9.72 1.41
C SER A 24 14.99 -9.06 2.42
N PRO A 25 14.03 -8.21 1.99
CA PRO A 25 13.14 -7.49 2.89
C PRO A 25 12.14 -8.39 3.63
N THR A 26 12.08 -9.69 3.30
CA THR A 26 11.15 -10.64 3.90
C THR A 26 11.80 -11.54 4.95
N THR A 27 13.05 -11.29 5.31
CA THR A 27 13.80 -12.09 6.29
C THR A 27 13.36 -11.79 7.72
N CYS A 28 13.23 -10.50 8.06
CA CYS A 28 12.71 -10.03 9.34
C CYS A 28 11.94 -8.71 9.18
N LEU A 29 11.23 -8.28 10.24
CA LEU A 29 10.44 -7.04 10.21
C LEU A 29 11.33 -5.80 10.03
N ASP A 30 12.55 -5.80 10.60
CA ASP A 30 13.46 -4.67 10.50
C ASP A 30 13.97 -4.51 9.06
N ASP A 31 14.30 -5.61 8.37
CA ASP A 31 14.69 -5.58 6.95
C ASP A 31 13.54 -5.07 6.07
N LEU A 32 12.29 -5.43 6.40
CA LEU A 32 11.12 -4.93 5.70
C LEU A 32 10.97 -3.41 5.88
N LEU A 33 11.16 -2.92 7.10
CA LEU A 33 11.10 -1.49 7.42
C LEU A 33 12.15 -0.68 6.65
N LEU A 34 13.33 -1.25 6.38
CA LEU A 34 14.36 -0.60 5.56
C LEU A 34 13.98 -0.45 4.08
N HIS A 35 12.95 -1.15 3.61
CA HIS A 35 12.49 -1.10 2.21
C HIS A 35 11.19 -0.32 2.04
N ILE A 36 10.70 0.34 3.08
CA ILE A 36 9.52 1.19 2.98
C ILE A 36 9.82 2.59 3.48
N ASP A 37 9.35 3.59 2.75
CA ASP A 37 9.43 4.99 3.15
C ASP A 37 8.05 5.63 3.12
N ASN A 38 7.76 6.46 4.12
CA ASN A 38 6.58 7.33 4.05
C ASN A 38 6.79 8.39 2.97
N CYS A 39 5.75 8.64 2.17
CA CYS A 39 5.77 9.67 1.15
C CYS A 39 4.45 10.44 1.08
N LEU A 40 4.43 11.47 0.23
CA LEU A 40 3.25 12.28 -0.03
C LEU A 40 2.79 12.07 -1.46
N VAL A 41 1.49 11.90 -1.58
CA VAL A 41 0.80 11.89 -2.86
C VAL A 41 -0.42 12.80 -2.79
N ARG A 42 -0.77 13.40 -3.92
CA ARG A 42 -1.96 14.21 -4.06
C ARG A 42 -3.03 13.35 -4.71
N PHE A 43 -4.25 13.53 -4.23
CA PHE A 43 -5.43 12.92 -4.81
C PHE A 43 -6.19 13.97 -5.64
N ALA A 44 -6.77 13.54 -6.75
CA ALA A 44 -7.74 14.31 -7.49
C ALA A 44 -9.11 14.33 -6.75
N PRO A 45 -10.05 15.21 -7.15
CA PRO A 45 -11.35 15.32 -6.49
C PRO A 45 -12.17 14.02 -6.48
N ASP A 46 -11.95 13.16 -7.47
CA ASP A 46 -12.56 11.82 -7.58
C ASP A 46 -11.87 10.75 -6.71
N GLY A 47 -10.86 11.14 -5.92
CA GLY A 47 -10.10 10.24 -5.07
C GLY A 47 -9.00 9.45 -5.78
N SER A 48 -8.84 9.62 -7.10
CA SER A 48 -7.74 9.00 -7.84
C SER A 48 -6.39 9.64 -7.49
N LEU A 49 -5.30 8.89 -7.63
CA LEU A 49 -3.96 9.46 -7.51
C LEU A 49 -3.70 10.42 -8.66
N LYS A 50 -3.07 11.57 -8.37
CA LYS A 50 -2.62 12.46 -9.44
C LYS A 50 -1.55 11.75 -10.27
N PRO A 51 -1.71 11.65 -11.60
CA PRO A 51 -0.75 10.95 -12.46
C PRO A 51 0.69 11.44 -12.29
N GLN A 52 0.88 12.74 -12.10
CA GLN A 52 2.22 13.31 -11.88
C GLN A 52 2.93 12.73 -10.65
N ASP A 53 2.23 12.52 -9.53
CA ASP A 53 2.87 11.95 -8.33
C ASP A 53 3.23 10.47 -8.55
N VAL A 54 2.43 9.76 -9.36
CA VAL A 54 2.73 8.39 -9.76
C VAL A 54 3.97 8.34 -10.65
N ILE A 55 4.06 9.21 -11.66
CA ILE A 55 5.23 9.32 -12.54
C ILE A 55 6.47 9.72 -11.76
N ASP A 56 6.37 10.70 -10.85
CA ASP A 56 7.51 11.18 -10.07
C ASP A 56 8.07 10.10 -9.15
N LEU A 57 7.22 9.22 -8.61
CA LEU A 57 7.61 8.16 -7.67
C LEU A 57 7.98 6.85 -8.39
N LEU A 58 7.18 6.40 -9.35
CA LEU A 58 7.33 5.10 -10.01
C LEU A 58 8.03 5.19 -11.37
N GLY A 59 8.10 6.39 -11.98
CA GLY A 59 8.71 6.63 -13.29
C GLY A 59 7.76 6.53 -14.49
N ASP A 60 6.51 6.11 -14.28
CA ASP A 60 5.47 5.91 -15.30
C ASP A 60 4.07 5.94 -14.63
N ASP A 61 3.00 6.17 -15.39
CA ASP A 61 1.60 6.14 -14.93
C ASP A 61 0.79 4.93 -15.42
N ASP A 62 1.38 4.05 -16.26
CA ASP A 62 0.74 2.79 -16.64
C ASP A 62 0.79 1.78 -15.49
N LEU A 63 -0.23 1.82 -14.64
CA LEU A 63 -0.36 0.98 -13.45
C LEU A 63 -1.03 -0.37 -13.76
N ASN A 64 -0.56 -1.40 -13.06
CA ASN A 64 -1.25 -2.69 -12.95
C ASN A 64 -2.57 -2.54 -12.16
N PRO A 65 -3.50 -3.50 -12.32
CA PRO A 65 -4.62 -3.65 -11.39
C PRO A 65 -4.12 -3.65 -9.94
N PRO A 66 -4.75 -2.86 -9.05
CA PRO A 66 -4.26 -2.70 -7.69
C PRO A 66 -4.38 -3.99 -6.88
N LEU A 67 -3.34 -4.29 -6.10
CA LEU A 67 -3.40 -5.31 -5.05
C LEU A 67 -3.95 -4.68 -3.78
N ASN A 68 -4.98 -5.28 -3.18
CA ASN A 68 -5.62 -4.75 -1.98
C ASN A 68 -5.34 -5.63 -0.77
N VAL A 69 -5.03 -4.99 0.36
CA VAL A 69 -4.58 -5.66 1.58
C VAL A 69 -5.26 -5.02 2.78
N TYR A 70 -6.01 -5.79 3.57
CA TYR A 70 -6.55 -5.26 4.84
C TYR A 70 -5.48 -5.19 5.91
N ASN A 71 -5.66 -4.29 6.87
CA ASN A 71 -4.81 -4.27 8.04
C ASN A 71 -4.92 -5.59 8.82
N ARG A 72 -3.80 -6.04 9.42
CA ARG A 72 -3.79 -7.26 10.25
C ARG A 72 -4.80 -7.23 11.40
N ARG A 73 -5.18 -6.04 11.90
CA ARG A 73 -6.16 -5.90 12.97
C ARG A 73 -7.53 -6.38 12.47
N PRO A 74 -8.15 -7.39 13.11
CA PRO A 74 -9.37 -8.01 12.61
C PRO A 74 -10.60 -7.10 12.66
N GLY A 75 -10.59 -6.07 13.51
CA GLY A 75 -11.71 -5.12 13.62
C GLY A 75 -11.71 -3.99 12.57
N ILE A 76 -10.77 -3.98 11.63
CA ILE A 76 -10.67 -2.95 10.59
C ILE A 76 -11.30 -3.46 9.30
N PHE A 77 -12.38 -2.79 8.88
CA PHE A 77 -13.18 -3.12 7.70
C PHE A 77 -13.51 -1.89 6.84
N ASP A 78 -13.49 -0.70 7.45
CA ASP A 78 -13.80 0.61 6.86
C ASP A 78 -12.74 1.10 5.87
N TRP A 79 -11.53 0.53 5.90
CA TRP A 79 -10.45 0.86 4.97
C TRP A 79 -9.50 -0.31 4.74
N TYR A 80 -8.75 -0.22 3.64
CA TYR A 80 -7.70 -1.17 3.27
C TYR A 80 -6.51 -0.42 2.64
N TYR A 81 -5.39 -1.10 2.46
CA TYR A 81 -4.26 -0.62 1.68
C TYR A 81 -4.46 -1.02 0.22
N THR A 82 -4.25 -0.07 -0.69
CA THR A 82 -4.17 -0.32 -2.13
C THR A 82 -2.71 -0.15 -2.55
N ILE A 83 -2.17 -1.16 -3.23
CA ILE A 83 -0.79 -1.22 -3.69
C ILE A 83 -0.79 -1.13 -5.22
N TYR A 84 -0.12 -0.09 -5.73
CA TYR A 84 0.08 0.18 -7.14
C TYR A 84 1.49 -0.21 -7.57
N THR A 85 1.58 -0.88 -8.71
CA THR A 85 2.83 -1.27 -9.37
C THR A 85 2.75 -0.90 -10.84
N LEU A 86 3.89 -0.77 -11.51
CA LEU A 86 3.90 -0.56 -12.96
C LEU A 86 3.40 -1.81 -13.68
N ARG A 87 2.60 -1.61 -14.75
CA ARG A 87 2.10 -2.67 -15.62
C ARG A 87 3.21 -3.39 -16.37
N LYS A 88 4.18 -2.61 -16.86
CA LYS A 88 5.31 -3.08 -17.66
C LYS A 88 6.61 -2.54 -17.08
N PRO A 89 7.04 -3.02 -15.90
CA PRO A 89 8.33 -2.63 -15.36
C PRO A 89 9.46 -3.09 -16.29
N SER A 90 10.58 -2.37 -16.28
CA SER A 90 11.77 -2.79 -17.02
C SER A 90 12.19 -4.21 -16.57
N PRO A 91 12.52 -5.13 -17.50
CA PRO A 91 13.05 -6.45 -17.13
C PRO A 91 14.34 -6.37 -16.30
N ALA A 92 15.08 -5.26 -16.41
CA ALA A 92 16.29 -5.00 -15.64
C ALA A 92 15.99 -4.48 -14.22
N SER A 93 14.77 -4.03 -13.93
CA SER A 93 14.40 -3.58 -12.59
C SER A 93 14.49 -4.74 -11.58
N PRO A 94 14.99 -4.50 -10.37
CA PRO A 94 15.01 -5.53 -9.32
C PRO A 94 13.61 -6.03 -9.00
N ILE A 95 13.54 -7.26 -8.45
CA ILE A 95 12.29 -7.82 -7.95
C ILE A 95 11.83 -6.99 -6.75
N ASN A 96 10.53 -6.89 -6.53
CA ASN A 96 9.96 -6.40 -5.30
C ASN A 96 9.36 -7.59 -4.56
N SER A 97 10.16 -8.20 -3.69
CA SER A 97 9.77 -9.45 -3.03
C SER A 97 8.60 -9.22 -2.06
N ILE A 98 8.49 -8.04 -1.44
CA ILE A 98 7.33 -7.66 -0.62
C ILE A 98 6.03 -7.80 -1.43
N VAL A 99 5.95 -7.12 -2.57
CA VAL A 99 4.71 -7.12 -3.37
C VAL A 99 4.48 -8.46 -4.05
N THR A 100 5.56 -9.14 -4.48
CA THR A 100 5.47 -10.50 -5.05
C THR A 100 4.93 -11.51 -4.04
N HIS A 101 5.32 -11.42 -2.78
CA HIS A 101 4.78 -12.29 -1.72
C HIS A 101 3.32 -11.98 -1.43
N LEU A 102 2.95 -10.69 -1.39
CA LEU A 102 1.56 -10.29 -1.15
C LEU A 102 0.64 -10.68 -2.30
N SER A 103 1.08 -10.59 -3.55
CA SER A 103 0.21 -10.85 -4.70
C SER A 103 -0.10 -12.33 -4.90
N HIS A 104 0.65 -13.25 -4.26
CA HIS A 104 0.58 -14.70 -4.50
C HIS A 104 0.64 -15.10 -5.98
N THR A 105 1.14 -14.20 -6.84
CA THR A 105 1.26 -14.46 -8.28
C THR A 105 2.48 -15.34 -8.55
N LYS A 106 2.37 -16.24 -9.53
CA LYS A 106 3.52 -17.03 -9.99
C LYS A 106 4.62 -16.18 -10.63
N THR A 107 4.27 -14.97 -11.08
CA THR A 107 5.19 -14.04 -11.73
C THR A 107 5.76 -13.07 -10.71
N ALA A 108 7.08 -12.89 -10.72
CA ALA A 108 7.75 -11.90 -9.89
C ALA A 108 7.39 -10.48 -10.34
N ILE A 109 6.95 -9.65 -9.39
CA ILE A 109 6.71 -8.24 -9.60
C ILE A 109 8.04 -7.50 -9.47
N ARG A 110 8.32 -6.57 -10.39
CA ARG A 110 9.58 -5.82 -10.46
C ARG A 110 9.36 -4.32 -10.31
N GLY A 111 10.39 -3.64 -9.82
CA GLY A 111 10.38 -2.19 -9.62
C GLY A 111 9.70 -1.76 -8.31
N PRO A 112 9.65 -0.44 -8.06
CA PRO A 112 9.04 0.09 -6.85
C PRO A 112 7.51 -0.09 -6.87
N ALA A 113 6.90 0.10 -5.70
CA ALA A 113 5.44 0.14 -5.56
C ALA A 113 5.01 1.30 -4.69
N LEU A 114 3.77 1.76 -4.91
CA LEU A 114 3.16 2.83 -4.15
C LEU A 114 1.94 2.30 -3.40
N VAL A 115 1.90 2.52 -2.10
CA VAL A 115 0.80 2.11 -1.24
C VAL A 115 0.04 3.33 -0.77
N VAL A 116 -1.27 3.26 -0.86
CA VAL A 116 -2.17 4.26 -0.28
C VAL A 116 -3.18 3.58 0.60
N LYS A 117 -3.75 4.34 1.53
CA LYS A 117 -5.01 3.94 2.14
C LYS A 117 -6.11 4.12 1.11
N ASN A 118 -7.11 3.25 1.11
CA ASN A 118 -8.32 3.37 0.30
C ASN A 118 -9.56 2.93 1.10
N GLY A 119 -10.73 3.33 0.64
CA GLY A 119 -12.03 3.08 1.30
C GLY A 119 -13.17 3.02 0.28
N PRO A 120 -14.42 2.81 0.72
CA PRO A 120 -15.58 2.80 -0.16
C PRO A 120 -15.77 4.15 -0.89
N ALA A 121 -16.20 4.10 -2.15
CA ALA A 121 -16.27 5.25 -3.07
C ALA A 121 -17.22 6.37 -2.61
N ASP A 122 -18.17 6.05 -1.74
CA ASP A 122 -19.28 6.94 -1.37
C ASP A 122 -19.09 7.62 -0.01
N GLU A 123 -17.98 7.36 0.68
CA GLU A 123 -17.75 7.93 2.02
C GLU A 123 -16.86 9.17 1.99
N VAL A 124 -17.35 10.25 2.61
CA VAL A 124 -16.49 11.32 3.10
C VAL A 124 -15.52 10.66 4.07
N TRP A 125 -14.24 10.55 3.70
CA TRP A 125 -13.17 9.92 4.49
C TRP A 125 -13.26 10.27 5.98
N ARG A 126 -14.00 9.48 6.76
CA ARG A 126 -14.10 9.62 8.22
C ARG A 126 -12.84 9.09 8.89
N VAL A 127 -12.10 8.28 8.16
CA VAL A 127 -10.83 7.70 8.56
C VAL A 127 -9.69 8.61 8.13
N SER A 128 -8.70 8.79 9.00
CA SER A 128 -7.46 9.48 8.65
C SER A 128 -6.85 8.90 7.37
N LYS A 129 -6.46 9.79 6.44
CA LYS A 129 -5.71 9.46 5.21
C LYS A 129 -4.24 9.14 5.51
N TYR A 130 -3.81 9.32 6.75
CA TYR A 130 -2.44 9.03 7.17
C TYR A 130 -2.16 7.53 7.08
N VAL A 131 -0.97 7.21 6.59
CA VAL A 131 -0.45 5.84 6.52
C VAL A 131 0.75 5.74 7.44
N HIS A 132 0.68 4.85 8.43
CA HIS A 132 1.84 4.51 9.27
C HIS A 132 2.62 3.38 8.61
N ASP A 133 3.83 3.67 8.14
CA ASP A 133 4.86 2.69 7.74
C ASP A 133 4.92 1.46 8.66
N GLU A 134 5.08 1.63 9.97
CA GLU A 134 5.23 0.51 10.89
C GLU A 134 3.96 -0.36 10.96
N ALA A 135 2.78 0.26 10.87
CA ALA A 135 1.53 -0.47 10.86
C ALA A 135 1.35 -1.26 9.55
N PHE A 136 1.78 -0.68 8.43
CA PHE A 136 1.81 -1.35 7.14
C PHE A 136 2.83 -2.50 7.14
N ALA A 137 4.07 -2.25 7.57
CA ALA A 137 5.13 -3.25 7.69
C ALA A 137 4.69 -4.47 8.52
N ARG A 138 4.08 -4.24 9.69
CA ARG A 138 3.54 -5.33 10.51
C ARG A 138 2.38 -6.06 9.84
N THR A 139 1.60 -5.37 9.01
CA THR A 139 0.54 -6.01 8.21
C THR A 139 1.13 -6.92 7.16
N VAL A 140 2.09 -6.42 6.38
CA VAL A 140 2.81 -7.21 5.37
C VAL A 140 3.49 -8.42 6.01
N TRP A 141 4.22 -8.20 7.11
CA TRP A 141 4.88 -9.27 7.86
C TRP A 141 3.89 -10.34 8.32
N TRP A 142 2.71 -9.93 8.79
CA TRP A 142 1.66 -10.88 9.17
C TRP A 142 1.25 -11.75 7.99
N TYR A 143 0.94 -11.18 6.82
CA TYR A 143 0.59 -11.96 5.62
C TYR A 143 1.69 -12.93 5.20
N ILE A 144 2.94 -12.46 5.15
CA ILE A 144 4.11 -13.28 4.79
C ILE A 144 4.26 -14.47 5.75
N ARG A 145 4.09 -14.25 7.06
CA ARG A 145 4.34 -15.27 8.09
C ARG A 145 3.17 -16.20 8.35
N SER A 146 1.94 -15.73 8.20
CA SER A 146 0.75 -16.56 8.39
C SER A 146 0.43 -17.40 7.16
N GLY A 147 0.94 -17.03 5.98
CA GLY A 147 0.56 -17.63 4.70
C GLY A 147 -0.90 -17.33 4.32
N HIS A 148 -1.48 -16.26 4.88
CA HIS A 148 -2.82 -15.85 4.48
C HIS A 148 -2.78 -15.31 3.04
N ASP A 149 -3.77 -15.69 2.25
CA ASP A 149 -3.96 -15.16 0.93
C ASP A 149 -4.62 -13.77 1.01
N THR A 150 -4.04 -12.78 0.33
CA THR A 150 -4.55 -11.40 0.37
C THR A 150 -5.92 -11.29 -0.28
N GLU A 151 -6.17 -12.01 -1.37
CA GLU A 151 -7.45 -11.97 -2.07
C GLU A 151 -8.56 -12.58 -1.23
N GLN A 152 -8.29 -13.71 -0.57
CA GLN A 152 -9.22 -14.37 0.34
C GLN A 152 -9.59 -13.46 1.51
N VAL A 153 -8.59 -12.91 2.21
CA VAL A 153 -8.85 -11.98 3.34
C VAL A 153 -9.57 -10.73 2.85
N PHE A 154 -9.20 -10.20 1.68
CA PHE A 154 -9.85 -9.03 1.11
C PHE A 154 -11.31 -9.32 0.73
N GLY A 155 -11.60 -10.45 0.12
CA GLY A 155 -12.95 -10.88 -0.24
C GLY A 155 -13.84 -11.08 0.98
N GLU A 156 -13.35 -11.81 1.99
CA GLU A 156 -14.08 -12.08 3.24
C GLU A 156 -14.43 -10.77 3.96
N ARG A 157 -13.44 -9.89 4.18
CA ARG A 157 -13.68 -8.64 4.91
C ARG A 157 -14.51 -7.64 4.14
N SER A 158 -14.37 -7.59 2.82
CA SER A 158 -15.22 -6.74 1.98
C SER A 158 -16.67 -7.20 2.01
N LEU A 159 -16.92 -8.51 2.05
CA LEU A 159 -18.28 -9.05 2.22
C LEU A 159 -18.87 -8.66 3.58
N PHE A 160 -18.12 -8.81 4.67
CA PHE A 160 -18.57 -8.38 6.00
C PHE A 160 -18.94 -6.90 6.05
N ARG A 161 -18.12 -6.03 5.44
CA ARG A 161 -18.44 -4.60 5.34
C ARG A 161 -19.77 -4.37 4.60
N MET A 162 -19.92 -4.94 3.41
CA MET A 162 -21.15 -4.76 2.60
C MET A 162 -22.41 -5.24 3.30
N LEU A 163 -22.30 -6.25 4.19
CA LEU A 163 -23.42 -6.73 5.00
C LEU A 163 -23.71 -5.82 6.19
N ALA A 164 -22.69 -5.21 6.80
CA ALA A 164 -22.83 -4.28 7.90
C ALA A 164 -23.49 -2.95 7.46
N ASP A 165 -23.19 -2.45 6.27
CA ASP A 165 -23.72 -1.18 5.74
C ASP A 165 -25.20 -1.24 5.31
N ARG A 166 -25.84 -2.43 5.35
CA ARG A 166 -27.26 -2.63 5.01
C ARG A 166 -28.22 -2.47 6.20
N HIS A 167 -27.72 -2.08 7.37
CA HIS A 167 -28.48 -1.90 8.61
C HIS A 167 -28.35 -0.48 9.15
#